data_AF-A0A7K2N550-F1
#
_entry.id   AF-A0A7K2N550-F1
#
_cell.length_a   1.000
_cell.length_b   1.000
_cell.length_c   1.000
_cell.angle_alpha   90.00
_cell.angle_beta   90.00
_cell.angle_gamma   90.00
#
_symmetry.space_group_name_H-M   'P 1'
#
loop_
_entity.id
_entity.type
_entity.pdbx_description
1 polymer ?
#
loop_
_entity_poly.entity_id
_entity_poly.type
_entity_poly.pdbx_seq_one_letter_code
_entity_poly.pdbx_strand_id
1 'polypeptide(L)' 'RDYMYAEYAKDPRMRANIGIRRRLATLLDNDRDQIELFTALLLALPGSPILYYGDEIGMGDNIWLGDRDAVRTPMQWT' A
#
# COMPACT_ATOMS: atom_id res chain seq x y z
N ARG A 1 -8.03 10.05 12.22
CA ARG A 1 -8.54 9.80 10.86
C ARG A 1 -8.12 10.90 9.90
N ASP A 2 -8.43 12.16 10.23
CA ASP A 2 -8.14 13.28 9.33
C ASP A 2 -6.64 13.45 9.07
N TYR A 3 -5.79 13.16 10.08
CA TYR A 3 -4.34 13.04 9.91
C TYR A 3 -3.94 11.99 8.85
N MET A 4 -4.47 10.76 8.93
CA MET A 4 -4.16 9.71 7.96
C MET A 4 -4.55 10.12 6.54
N TYR A 5 -5.67 10.84 6.38
CA TYR A 5 -6.07 11.36 5.08
C TYR A 5 -5.19 12.52 4.60
N ALA A 6 -4.79 13.42 5.49
CA ALA A 6 -3.92 14.54 5.15
C ALA A 6 -2.54 14.06 4.68
N GLU A 7 -1.97 13.08 5.37
CA GLU A 7 -0.63 12.57 5.06
C GLU A 7 -0.64 11.60 3.87
N TYR A 8 -1.50 10.57 3.90
CA TYR A 8 -1.40 9.44 2.98
C TYR A 8 -2.46 9.42 1.84
N ALA A 9 -3.48 10.28 1.89
CA ALA A 9 -4.56 10.36 0.91
C ALA A 9 -4.89 11.81 0.51
N LYS A 10 -3.86 12.50 0.01
CA LYS A 10 -3.92 13.89 -0.48
C LYS A 10 -4.94 14.06 -1.61
N ASP A 11 -5.06 13.06 -2.48
CA ASP A 11 -6.10 13.02 -3.51
C ASP A 11 -7.38 12.35 -2.97
N PRO A 12 -8.57 12.97 -3.10
CA PRO A 12 -9.83 12.35 -2.69
C PRO A 12 -10.08 10.97 -3.30
N ARG A 13 -9.58 10.69 -4.50
CA ARG A 13 -9.70 9.40 -5.19
C ARG A 13 -8.90 8.29 -4.53
N MET A 14 -7.91 8.61 -3.69
CA MET A 14 -7.17 7.62 -2.91
C MET A 14 -8.01 7.05 -1.76
N ARG A 15 -9.21 7.60 -1.51
CA ARG A 15 -10.10 7.18 -0.44
C ARG A 15 -11.16 6.23 -0.97
N ALA A 16 -11.52 5.24 -0.17
CA ALA A 16 -12.66 4.37 -0.41
C ALA A 16 -13.39 4.12 0.92
N ASN A 17 -14.67 4.45 0.96
CA ASN A 17 -15.46 4.44 2.19
C ASN A 17 -14.78 5.26 3.31
N ILE A 18 -14.35 4.60 4.40
CA ILE A 18 -13.67 5.22 5.55
C ILE A 18 -12.14 4.97 5.51
N GLY A 19 -11.63 4.36 4.44
CA GLY A 19 -10.23 3.93 4.33
C GLY A 19 -9.46 4.56 3.17
N ILE A 20 -8.18 4.20 3.09
CA ILE A 20 -7.26 4.56 2.01
C ILE A 20 -7.06 3.30 1.16
N ARG A 21 -7.22 3.43 -0.16
CA ARG A 21 -7.13 2.32 -1.12
C ARG A 21 -5.83 2.38 -1.95
N ARG A 22 -4.70 2.38 -1.25
CA ARG A 22 -3.35 2.44 -1.85
C ARG A 22 -2.50 1.24 -1.44
N ARG A 23 -1.51 0.90 -2.26
CA ARG A 23 -0.52 -0.16 -1.96
C ARG A 23 0.58 0.34 -1.02
N LEU A 24 1.35 -0.59 -0.44
CA LEU A 24 2.43 -0.27 0.50
C LEU A 24 3.49 0.63 -0.14
N ALA A 25 4.01 0.23 -1.31
CA ALA A 25 5.07 0.98 -1.99
C ALA A 25 4.62 2.41 -2.32
N THR A 26 3.40 2.57 -2.83
CA THR A 26 2.84 3.87 -3.16
C THR A 26 2.51 4.71 -1.92
N LEU A 27 2.06 4.10 -0.82
CA LEU A 27 1.84 4.79 0.45
C LEU A 27 3.12 5.39 1.04
N LEU A 28 4.26 4.73 0.83
CA LEU A 28 5.57 5.14 1.32
C LEU A 28 6.36 5.94 0.26
N ASP A 29 5.67 6.53 -0.72
CA ASP A 29 6.27 7.31 -1.83
C ASP A 29 7.40 6.56 -2.58
N ASN A 30 7.32 5.22 -2.60
CA ASN A 30 8.31 4.31 -3.15
C ASN A 30 9.72 4.44 -2.54
N ASP A 31 9.80 4.95 -1.31
CA ASP A 31 11.03 5.02 -0.53
C ASP A 31 11.45 3.61 -0.07
N ARG A 32 12.57 3.14 -0.61
CA ARG A 32 13.07 1.79 -0.35
C ARG A 32 13.41 1.57 1.12
N ASP A 33 13.99 2.56 1.79
CA ASP A 33 14.43 2.44 3.17
C ASP A 33 13.21 2.28 4.11
N GLN A 34 12.14 3.01 3.81
CA GLN A 34 10.88 2.87 4.54
C GLN A 34 10.20 1.52 4.27
N ILE A 35 10.17 1.06 3.02
CA ILE A 35 9.59 -0.25 2.68
C ILE A 35 10.32 -1.35 3.46
N GLU A 36 11.66 -1.33 3.46
CA GLU A 36 12.46 -2.29 4.21
C GLU A 36 12.24 -2.20 5.72
N LEU A 37 12.12 -0.99 6.28
CA LEU A 37 11.79 -0.80 7.70
C LEU A 37 10.45 -1.44 8.06
N PHE A 38 9.39 -1.20 7.29
CA PHE A 38 8.06 -1.75 7.57
C PHE A 38 8.03 -3.26 7.36
N THR A 39 8.72 -3.79 6.35
CA THR A 39 8.87 -5.23 6.17
C THR A 39 9.66 -5.86 7.32
N ALA A 40 10.74 -5.22 7.78
CA ALA A 40 11.51 -5.69 8.93
C ALA A 40 10.66 -5.73 10.21
N LEU A 41 9.85 -4.68 10.46
CA LEU A 41 8.91 -4.65 11.58
C LEU A 41 7.86 -5.76 11.47
N LEU A 42 7.28 -5.99 10.29
CA LEU A 42 6.30 -7.06 10.07
C LEU A 42 6.87 -8.44 10.41
N LEU A 43 8.13 -8.69 10.06
CA LEU A 43 8.81 -9.96 10.30
C LEU A 43 9.35 -10.11 11.73
N ALA A 44 9.63 -9.00 12.42
CA ALA A 44 10.18 -8.99 13.76
C ALA A 44 9.11 -9.02 14.88
N LEU A 45 7.90 -8.54 14.60
CA LEU A 45 6.81 -8.53 15.57
C LEU A 45 6.28 -9.95 15.83
N PRO A 46 5.86 -10.27 17.07
CA PRO A 46 5.35 -11.59 17.41
C PRO A 46 4.05 -11.88 16.66
N GLY A 47 4.06 -12.90 15.81
CA GLY A 47 2.90 -13.32 15.03
C GLY A 47 3.29 -14.15 13.82
N SER A 48 2.31 -14.45 12.96
CA SER A 48 2.54 -15.05 11.65
C SER A 48 2.43 -13.96 10.58
N PRO A 49 3.53 -13.57 9.91
CA PRO A 49 3.49 -12.50 8.92
C PRO A 49 2.73 -12.95 7.67
N ILE A 50 1.99 -12.01 7.07
CA ILE A 50 1.30 -12.22 5.79
C ILE A 50 1.81 -11.15 4.82
N LEU A 51 2.33 -11.59 3.67
CA LEU A 51 2.72 -10.72 2.58
C LEU A 51 1.59 -10.64 1.56
N TYR A 52 1.29 -9.44 1.09
CA TYR A 52 0.34 -9.23 0.01
C TYR A 52 1.07 -9.33 -1.33
N TYR A 53 0.51 -10.13 -2.26
CA TYR A 53 1.17 -10.44 -3.53
C TYR A 53 1.58 -9.17 -4.27
N GLY A 54 2.81 -9.13 -4.76
CA GLY A 54 3.38 -7.99 -5.44
C GLY A 54 4.07 -6.96 -4.55
N ASP A 55 3.79 -6.93 -3.25
CA ASP A 55 4.50 -6.00 -2.36
C ASP A 55 5.99 -6.40 -2.24
N GLU A 56 6.33 -7.67 -2.47
CA GLU A 56 7.70 -8.16 -2.55
C GLU A 56 8.51 -7.58 -3.71
N ILE A 57 7.85 -7.16 -4.79
CA ILE A 57 8.47 -6.46 -5.94
C ILE A 57 8.14 -4.96 -5.95
N GLY A 58 7.47 -4.45 -4.92
CA GLY A 58 7.07 -3.04 -4.83
C GLY A 58 5.97 -2.64 -5.83
N MET A 59 5.01 -3.53 -6.09
CA MET A 59 3.87 -3.22 -6.96
C MET A 59 3.16 -1.93 -6.54
N GLY A 60 2.77 -1.13 -7.53
CA GLY A 60 2.00 0.10 -7.34
C GLY A 60 0.48 -0.12 -7.35
N ASP A 61 -0.25 0.98 -7.18
CA ASP A 61 -1.70 1.01 -7.28
C ASP A 61 -2.19 1.78 -8.51
N ASN A 62 -3.46 1.59 -8.86
CA ASN A 62 -4.16 2.37 -9.88
C ASN A 62 -5.45 2.97 -9.32
N ILE A 63 -5.36 4.19 -8.81
CA ILE A 63 -6.48 4.92 -8.16
C ILE A 63 -7.67 5.22 -9.09
N TRP A 64 -7.53 5.00 -10.41
CA TRP A 64 -8.60 5.20 -11.39
C TRP A 64 -9.55 4.02 -11.50
N LEU A 65 -9.16 2.85 -10.99
CA LEU A 65 -10.03 1.69 -10.92
C LEU A 65 -11.11 1.88 -9.86
N GLY A 66 -12.25 1.20 -10.04
CA GLY A 66 -13.37 1.26 -9.12
C GLY A 66 -13.08 0.58 -7.77
N ASP A 67 -13.81 0.99 -6.73
CA ASP A 67 -13.74 0.42 -5.37
C ASP A 67 -12.29 0.12 -4.90
N ARG A 68 -11.98 -1.14 -4.54
CA ARG A 68 -10.66 -1.57 -4.06
C ARG A 68 -9.82 -2.25 -5.15
N ASP A 69 -10.26 -2.19 -6.40
CA ASP A 69 -9.53 -2.80 -7.50
C ASP A 69 -8.23 -2.05 -7.81
N ALA A 70 -8.08 -0.84 -7.28
CA ALA A 70 -6.85 -0.05 -7.33
C ALA A 70 -5.61 -0.83 -6.84
N VAL A 71 -5.75 -1.74 -5.88
CA VAL A 71 -4.63 -2.54 -5.36
C VAL A 71 -4.62 -3.99 -5.89
N ARG A 72 -5.62 -4.36 -6.71
CA ARG A 72 -5.83 -5.74 -7.18
C ARG A 72 -5.43 -5.94 -8.64
N THR A 73 -4.50 -5.12 -9.13
CA THR A 73 -3.97 -5.27 -10.49
C THR A 73 -3.27 -6.63 -10.66
N PRO A 74 -3.20 -7.17 -11.89
CA PRO A 74 -2.47 -8.40 -12.17
C PRO A 74 -1.00 -8.33 -11.72
N MET A 75 -0.44 -9.48 -11.34
CA MET A 75 0.96 -9.61 -10.94
C MET A 75 1.90 -9.25 -12.11
N GLN A 76 2.96 -8.50 -11.81
CA GLN A 76 3.95 -8.04 -12.80
C GLN A 76 5.09 -9.07 -12.92
N TRP A 77 4.97 -9.99 -13.88
CA TRP A 77 5.91 -11.12 -14.03
C TRP A 77 7.18 -10.84 -14.85
N THR A 78 7.16 -9.82 -15.73
CA THR A 78 8.22 -9.54 -16.71
C THR A 78 8.55 -8.07 -16.78
#